data_AF-A0A6F8XL62-F1
#
_entry.id   AF-A0A6F8XL62-F1
#
_cell.length_a   1.000
_cell.length_b   1.000
_cell.length_c   1.000
_cell.angle_alpha   90.00
_cell.angle_beta   90.00
_cell.angle_gamma   90.00
#
_symmetry.space_group_name_H-M   'P 1'
#
loop_
_entity.id
_entity.type
_entity.pdbx_description
1 polymer ?
#
loop_
_entity_poly.entity_id
_entity_poly.type
_entity_poly.pdbx_seq_one_letter_code
_entity_poly.pdbx_strand_id
1 'polypeptide(L)'
;MSVEQPAAVSGRPYVLQGRAAAVPPVPVEGAGRRVQPPRHAQPEVPPTAGPVSPRSMPPGGGREGLSLHRGPLGEPQVQVVVRNRAVDLMLHAGGMHAQHVWEGLRPVPASHALMFLYVDLRAVADPRAVKADRVVFVAPRFQVAGPEADDLVGVLDGVTRNALRMRVTERGFDVRTHLATNPGRMPDGVVYAGVAASTLDTPAGPFARARQVAANAWEAPSRCFVELFDGTRILIDRNPADRQSRAVIRSTRTLDGAGGYTSRQWVSVSAAGLVGEPQTRSVWWLLHLLHLTVAGPEGLADER
;
A
#
# COMPACT_ATOMS: atom_id res chain seq x y z
N MET A 1 -3.16 38.30 -45.20
CA MET A 1 -2.33 37.39 -44.38
C MET A 1 -3.18 36.97 -43.19
N SER A 2 -3.86 35.83 -43.30
CA SER A 2 -4.80 35.33 -42.30
C SER A 2 -4.06 34.34 -41.40
N VAL A 3 -4.15 34.55 -40.09
CA VAL A 3 -3.54 33.70 -39.07
C VAL A 3 -4.62 32.72 -38.59
N GLU A 4 -4.44 31.43 -38.89
CA GLU A 4 -5.27 30.35 -38.34
C GLU A 4 -4.92 30.09 -36.86
N GLN A 5 -5.96 30.06 -36.02
CA GLN A 5 -5.88 29.57 -34.64
C GLN A 5 -6.02 28.03 -34.61
N PRO A 6 -5.25 27.31 -33.78
CA PRO A 6 -5.46 25.88 -33.59
C PRO A 6 -6.60 25.60 -32.60
N ALA A 7 -7.39 24.59 -32.95
CA ALA A 7 -8.56 24.12 -32.22
C ALA A 7 -8.22 23.43 -30.88
N ALA A 8 -9.08 23.66 -29.88
CA ALA A 8 -9.01 23.03 -28.58
C ALA A 8 -9.41 21.53 -28.65
N VAL A 9 -8.54 20.66 -28.15
CA VAL A 9 -8.80 19.22 -28.01
C VAL A 9 -9.58 18.97 -26.71
N SER A 10 -10.84 18.57 -26.85
CA SER A 10 -11.74 18.17 -25.77
C SER A 10 -11.43 16.73 -25.33
N GLY A 11 -10.88 16.57 -24.12
CA GLY A 11 -10.67 15.26 -23.49
C GLY A 11 -11.95 14.72 -22.86
N ARG A 12 -12.58 13.73 -23.50
CA ARG A 12 -13.60 12.87 -22.86
C ARG A 12 -12.94 11.65 -22.21
N PRO A 13 -13.39 11.20 -21.03
CA PRO A 13 -12.88 9.98 -20.41
C PRO A 13 -13.31 8.73 -21.18
N TYR A 14 -12.35 7.84 -21.45
CA TYR A 14 -12.60 6.52 -22.01
C TYR A 14 -13.35 5.64 -20.99
N VAL A 15 -14.56 5.24 -21.34
CA VAL A 15 -15.28 4.12 -20.70
C VAL A 15 -14.94 2.87 -21.50
N LEU A 16 -14.11 1.99 -20.94
CA LEU A 16 -13.84 0.66 -21.51
C LEU A 16 -15.02 -0.27 -21.22
N GLN A 17 -16.01 -0.30 -22.11
CA GLN A 17 -16.98 -1.39 -22.18
C GLN A 17 -16.33 -2.59 -22.89
N GLY A 18 -15.67 -3.45 -22.12
CA GLY A 18 -15.22 -4.77 -22.57
C GLY A 18 -16.40 -5.73 -22.59
N ARG A 19 -16.92 -6.04 -23.78
CA ARG A 19 -17.87 -7.12 -24.02
C ARG A 19 -17.11 -8.44 -23.86
N ALA A 20 -17.33 -9.16 -22.75
CA ALA A 20 -16.76 -10.48 -22.55
C ALA A 20 -17.33 -11.44 -23.61
N ALA A 21 -16.46 -11.98 -24.47
CA ALA A 21 -16.82 -13.10 -25.33
C ALA A 21 -17.04 -14.33 -24.45
N ALA A 22 -18.22 -14.94 -24.55
CA ALA A 22 -18.57 -16.16 -23.85
C ALA A 22 -17.64 -17.29 -24.29
N VAL A 23 -16.86 -17.82 -23.35
CA VAL A 23 -16.12 -19.08 -23.51
C VAL A 23 -17.13 -20.22 -23.39
N PRO A 24 -17.26 -21.11 -24.40
CA PRO A 24 -18.17 -22.25 -24.28
C PRO A 24 -17.67 -23.22 -23.19
N PRO A 25 -18.57 -23.84 -22.40
CA PRO A 25 -18.18 -24.78 -21.37
C PRO A 25 -17.59 -26.05 -21.99
N VAL A 26 -16.48 -26.50 -21.42
CA VAL A 26 -15.88 -27.82 -21.70
C VAL A 26 -16.80 -28.90 -21.12
N PRO A 27 -17.16 -29.95 -21.89
CA PRO A 27 -17.97 -31.04 -21.36
C PRO A 27 -17.16 -31.84 -20.33
N VAL A 28 -17.72 -32.00 -19.13
CA VAL A 28 -17.20 -32.88 -18.08
C VAL A 28 -17.86 -34.24 -18.24
N GLU A 29 -17.21 -35.16 -18.94
CA GLU A 29 -17.54 -36.59 -18.88
C GLU A 29 -16.94 -37.21 -17.62
N GLY A 30 -17.76 -37.96 -16.87
CA GLY A 30 -17.30 -38.83 -15.78
C GLY A 30 -18.01 -38.63 -14.46
N ALA A 31 -19.24 -39.10 -14.35
CA ALA A 31 -19.93 -39.31 -13.08
C ALA A 31 -19.27 -40.49 -12.32
N GLY A 32 -18.14 -40.21 -11.67
CA GLY A 32 -17.50 -41.10 -10.71
C GLY A 32 -18.14 -40.97 -9.33
N ARG A 33 -18.75 -42.07 -8.87
CA ARG A 33 -19.37 -42.26 -7.54
C ARG A 33 -18.42 -41.81 -6.42
N ARG A 34 -18.72 -40.69 -5.74
CA ARG A 34 -17.97 -40.25 -4.54
C ARG A 34 -18.22 -41.23 -3.39
N VAL A 35 -17.20 -42.02 -3.04
CA VAL A 35 -17.11 -42.73 -1.76
C VAL A 35 -16.82 -41.69 -0.68
N GLN A 36 -17.69 -41.61 0.33
CA GLN A 36 -17.51 -40.77 1.50
C GLN A 36 -16.39 -41.39 2.37
N PRO A 37 -15.29 -40.68 2.68
CA PRO A 37 -14.31 -41.19 3.64
C PRO A 37 -14.91 -41.20 5.06
N PRO A 38 -14.49 -42.15 5.91
CA PRO A 38 -14.99 -42.28 7.28
C PRO A 38 -14.61 -41.04 8.11
N ARG A 39 -15.59 -40.57 8.90
CA ARG A 39 -15.39 -39.51 9.89
C ARG A 39 -14.47 -40.01 11.00
N HIS A 40 -13.23 -39.56 11.01
CA HIS A 40 -12.38 -39.66 12.20
C HIS A 40 -12.93 -38.73 13.29
N ALA A 41 -13.18 -39.29 14.47
CA ALA A 41 -13.54 -38.53 15.67
C ALA A 41 -12.42 -37.55 16.01
N GLN A 42 -12.77 -36.27 16.18
CA GLN A 42 -11.85 -35.27 16.71
C GLN A 42 -11.62 -35.51 18.20
N PRO A 43 -10.38 -35.42 18.71
CA PRO A 43 -10.13 -35.40 20.15
C PRO A 43 -10.70 -34.11 20.76
N GLU A 44 -11.40 -34.25 21.89
CA GLU A 44 -11.89 -33.13 22.70
C GLU A 44 -10.70 -32.29 23.20
N VAL A 45 -10.67 -31.01 22.78
CA VAL A 45 -9.73 -30.02 23.29
C VAL A 45 -10.31 -29.42 24.57
N PRO A 46 -9.58 -29.41 25.70
CA PRO A 46 -10.07 -28.80 26.94
C PRO A 46 -10.26 -27.28 26.77
N PRO A 47 -11.23 -26.68 27.48
CA PRO A 47 -11.59 -25.26 27.31
C PRO A 47 -10.40 -24.36 27.67
N THR A 48 -9.88 -23.67 26.67
CA THR A 48 -8.87 -22.62 26.84
C THR A 48 -9.55 -21.37 27.43
N ALA A 49 -8.91 -20.76 28.42
CA ALA A 49 -9.36 -19.56 29.10
C ALA A 49 -9.83 -18.47 28.12
N GLY A 50 -10.95 -17.82 28.46
CA GLY A 50 -11.65 -16.85 27.61
C GLY A 50 -10.79 -15.66 27.16
N PRO A 51 -11.30 -14.88 26.19
CA PRO A 51 -10.59 -13.75 25.61
C PRO A 51 -10.28 -12.71 26.69
N VAL A 52 -9.00 -12.49 26.93
CA VAL A 52 -8.52 -11.39 27.77
C VAL A 52 -8.81 -10.11 27.00
N SER A 53 -9.72 -9.28 27.52
CA SER A 53 -10.00 -7.95 26.99
C SER A 53 -8.69 -7.18 26.78
N PRO A 54 -8.48 -6.50 25.63
CA PRO A 54 -7.28 -5.72 25.41
C PRO A 54 -7.24 -4.60 26.45
N ARG A 55 -6.27 -4.70 27.37
CA ARG A 55 -5.94 -3.60 28.28
C ARG A 55 -5.46 -2.43 27.42
N SER A 56 -6.18 -1.32 27.49
CA SER A 56 -5.75 -0.02 27.00
C SER A 56 -4.37 0.28 27.60
N MET A 57 -3.32 0.16 26.80
CA MET A 57 -1.99 0.57 27.19
C MET A 57 -1.98 2.09 27.31
N PRO A 58 -1.40 2.66 28.40
CA PRO A 58 -1.17 4.09 28.45
C PRO A 58 -0.21 4.50 27.31
N PRO A 59 -0.30 5.75 26.81
CA PRO A 59 0.57 6.22 25.75
C PRO A 59 2.02 6.17 26.23
N GLY A 60 2.76 5.18 25.74
CA GLY A 60 4.18 5.04 26.01
C GLY A 60 4.93 6.23 25.42
N GLY A 61 5.57 7.01 26.29
CA GLY A 61 6.48 8.11 25.94
C GLY A 61 7.71 7.58 25.20
N GLY A 62 7.54 7.31 23.91
CA GLY A 62 8.64 7.06 23.00
C GLY A 62 9.31 8.37 22.63
N ARG A 63 10.61 8.49 22.93
CA ARG A 63 11.52 9.57 22.52
C ARG A 63 11.11 10.17 21.17
N GLU A 64 10.94 11.49 21.17
CA GLU A 64 10.72 12.31 19.98
C GLU A 64 11.87 12.09 18.98
N GLY A 65 11.67 11.17 18.04
CA GLY A 65 12.44 11.17 16.80
C GLY A 65 12.22 12.52 16.13
N LEU A 66 13.32 13.17 15.72
CA LEU A 66 13.37 14.44 15.00
C LEU A 66 12.12 14.63 14.14
N SER A 67 11.16 15.43 14.61
CA SER A 67 10.07 15.91 13.75
C SER A 67 10.72 16.82 12.73
N LEU A 68 11.05 16.25 11.57
CA LEU A 68 11.76 16.92 10.49
C LEU A 68 10.92 17.99 9.79
N HIS A 69 9.64 18.13 10.15
CA HIS A 69 8.75 19.13 9.60
C HIS A 69 8.25 20.07 10.69
N ARG A 70 8.64 21.34 10.58
CA ARG A 70 7.85 22.47 11.10
C ARG A 70 6.71 22.73 10.11
N GLY A 71 5.57 23.24 10.61
CA GLY A 71 4.36 23.46 9.81
C GLY A 71 3.21 22.44 10.02
N PRO A 72 2.13 22.50 9.23
CA PRO A 72 0.90 21.72 9.47
C PRO A 72 1.10 20.20 9.46
N LEU A 73 2.11 19.69 8.75
CA LEU A 73 2.49 18.27 8.79
C LEU A 73 3.03 17.84 10.17
N GLY A 74 3.56 18.77 10.95
CA GLY A 74 4.03 18.54 12.31
C GLY A 74 2.91 18.35 13.34
N GLU A 75 1.66 18.71 13.00
CA GLU A 75 0.54 18.58 13.93
C GLU A 75 0.20 17.11 14.19
N PRO A 76 0.18 16.65 15.46
CA PRO A 76 -0.05 15.25 15.78
C PRO A 76 -1.37 14.69 15.22
N GLN A 77 -2.42 15.50 15.17
CA GLN A 77 -3.72 15.08 14.62
C GLN A 77 -3.65 14.84 13.11
N VAL A 78 -2.96 15.72 12.36
CA VAL A 78 -2.72 15.57 10.92
C VAL A 78 -1.95 14.28 10.65
N GLN A 79 -0.90 14.02 11.42
CA GLN A 79 -0.11 12.80 11.28
C GLN A 79 -0.94 11.53 11.49
N VAL A 80 -1.79 11.48 12.52
CA VAL A 80 -2.66 10.31 12.76
C VAL A 80 -3.66 10.10 11.62
N VAL A 81 -4.22 11.19 11.07
CA VAL A 81 -5.11 11.11 9.89
C VAL A 81 -4.35 10.53 8.68
N VAL A 82 -3.15 11.04 8.38
CA VAL A 82 -2.33 10.54 7.26
C VAL A 82 -1.95 9.08 7.46
N ARG A 83 -1.52 8.69 8.66
CA ARG A 83 -1.17 7.30 8.99
C ARG A 83 -2.35 6.35 8.77
N ASN A 84 -3.54 6.68 9.29
CA ASN A 84 -4.73 5.85 9.10
C ASN A 84 -5.12 5.75 7.63
N ARG A 85 -5.10 6.87 6.91
CA ARG A 85 -5.45 6.88 5.51
C ARG A 85 -4.45 6.09 4.65
N ALA A 86 -3.16 6.16 4.98
CA ALA A 86 -2.15 5.33 4.33
C ALA A 86 -2.44 3.84 4.53
N VAL A 87 -2.87 3.41 5.72
CA VAL A 87 -3.30 2.02 5.96
C VAL A 87 -4.48 1.64 5.09
N ASP A 88 -5.52 2.47 5.02
CA ASP A 88 -6.72 2.19 4.21
C ASP A 88 -6.39 2.07 2.72
N LEU A 89 -5.59 3.01 2.21
CA LEU A 89 -5.12 2.99 0.84
C LEU A 89 -4.31 1.73 0.55
N MET A 90 -3.43 1.30 1.45
CA MET A 90 -2.59 0.12 1.22
C MET A 90 -3.34 -1.19 1.38
N LEU A 91 -4.36 -1.28 2.24
CA LEU A 91 -5.25 -2.43 2.30
C LEU A 91 -6.05 -2.58 1.01
N HIS A 92 -6.60 -1.47 0.50
CA HIS A 92 -7.32 -1.47 -0.76
C HIS A 92 -6.41 -1.76 -1.95
N ALA A 93 -5.24 -1.11 -2.01
CA ALA A 93 -4.28 -1.26 -3.10
C ALA A 93 -3.73 -2.69 -3.18
N GLY A 94 -3.41 -3.32 -2.05
CA GLY A 94 -3.00 -4.74 -2.05
C GLY A 94 -4.10 -5.67 -2.57
N GLY A 95 -5.38 -5.29 -2.42
CA GLY A 95 -6.54 -6.05 -2.91
C GLY A 95 -6.70 -5.92 -4.41
N MET A 96 -6.70 -4.68 -4.90
CA MET A 96 -6.72 -4.37 -6.32
C MET A 96 -5.51 -4.96 -7.05
N HIS A 97 -4.32 -4.92 -6.44
CA HIS A 97 -3.11 -5.49 -7.00
C HIS A 97 -3.23 -7.01 -7.15
N ALA A 98 -3.66 -7.71 -6.08
CA ALA A 98 -3.93 -9.14 -6.16
C ALA A 98 -4.99 -9.46 -7.23
N GLN A 99 -6.06 -8.66 -7.31
CA GLN A 99 -7.10 -8.79 -8.33
C GLN A 99 -6.56 -8.66 -9.75
N HIS A 100 -5.78 -7.62 -10.05
CA HIS A 100 -5.24 -7.43 -11.39
C HIS A 100 -4.28 -8.55 -11.81
N VAL A 101 -3.44 -9.05 -10.89
CA VAL A 101 -2.54 -10.18 -11.17
C VAL A 101 -3.34 -11.49 -11.31
N TRP A 102 -4.39 -11.69 -10.51
CA TRP A 102 -5.26 -12.85 -10.58
C TRP A 102 -6.03 -12.95 -11.90
N GLU A 103 -6.64 -11.84 -12.32
CA GLU A 103 -7.40 -11.73 -13.56
C GLU A 103 -6.51 -11.81 -14.82
N GLY A 104 -5.20 -11.60 -14.67
CA GLY A 104 -4.25 -11.69 -15.78
C GLY A 104 -4.48 -10.60 -16.82
N LEU A 105 -4.81 -9.38 -16.38
CA LEU A 105 -4.91 -8.21 -17.25
C LEU A 105 -3.62 -8.06 -18.06
N ARG A 106 -3.72 -7.59 -19.32
CA ARG A 106 -2.53 -7.40 -20.16
C ARG A 106 -2.18 -5.91 -20.33
N PRO A 107 -0.92 -5.51 -20.09
CA PRO A 107 0.18 -6.32 -19.56
C PRO A 107 -0.05 -6.75 -18.09
N VAL A 108 0.42 -7.94 -17.72
CA VAL A 108 0.25 -8.49 -16.36
C VAL A 108 1.12 -7.68 -15.40
N PRO A 109 0.55 -7.10 -14.33
CA PRO A 109 1.35 -6.43 -13.31
C PRO A 109 2.29 -7.43 -12.63
N ALA A 110 3.47 -6.98 -12.25
CA ALA A 110 4.38 -7.76 -11.42
C ALA A 110 3.79 -8.06 -10.03
N SER A 111 4.43 -8.95 -9.27
CA SER A 111 4.07 -9.23 -7.87
C SER A 111 4.27 -8.05 -6.93
N HIS A 112 4.97 -7.01 -7.38
CA HIS A 112 5.34 -5.82 -6.60
C HIS A 112 4.75 -4.54 -7.20
N ALA A 113 4.41 -3.59 -6.34
CA ALA A 113 3.95 -2.26 -6.73
C ALA A 113 4.47 -1.22 -5.74
N LEU A 114 4.74 -0.01 -6.23
CA LEU A 114 5.11 1.14 -5.39
C LEU A 114 4.02 2.20 -5.42
N MET A 115 3.88 2.91 -4.31
CA MET A 115 2.88 3.94 -4.11
C MET A 115 3.56 5.16 -3.50
N PHE A 116 3.53 6.29 -4.20
CA PHE A 116 3.96 7.56 -3.63
C PHE A 116 2.74 8.27 -3.07
N LEU A 117 2.79 8.60 -1.78
CA LEU A 117 1.68 9.14 -1.01
C LEU A 117 1.78 10.66 -0.98
N TYR A 118 0.65 11.33 -1.19
CA TYR A 118 0.54 12.78 -1.14
C TYR A 118 -0.63 13.17 -0.24
N VAL A 119 -0.52 14.28 0.49
CA VAL A 119 -1.58 14.78 1.36
C VAL A 119 -2.03 16.18 0.93
N ASP A 120 -3.34 16.40 0.91
CA ASP A 120 -3.92 17.74 0.84
C ASP A 120 -4.10 18.28 2.26
N LEU A 121 -3.19 19.16 2.68
CA LEU A 121 -3.21 19.75 4.02
C LEU A 121 -4.47 20.59 4.29
N ARG A 122 -5.09 21.17 3.25
CA ARG A 122 -6.34 21.92 3.38
C ARG A 122 -7.50 20.99 3.69
N ALA A 123 -7.49 19.81 3.07
CA ALA A 123 -8.49 18.76 3.31
C ALA A 123 -8.35 18.12 4.70
N VAL A 124 -7.14 18.03 5.26
CA VAL A 124 -6.95 17.47 6.62
C VAL A 124 -7.70 18.30 7.67
N ALA A 125 -7.73 19.62 7.50
CA ALA A 125 -8.40 20.54 8.42
C ALA A 125 -9.93 20.49 8.35
N ASP A 126 -10.51 19.87 7.31
CA ASP A 126 -11.96 19.73 7.13
C ASP A 126 -12.44 18.31 7.52
N PRO A 127 -13.19 18.14 8.63
CA PRO A 127 -13.73 16.85 9.03
C PRO A 127 -14.60 16.16 7.97
N ARG A 128 -15.24 16.93 7.07
CA ARG A 128 -16.03 16.36 5.97
C ARG A 128 -15.12 15.76 4.90
N ALA A 129 -14.01 16.42 4.58
CA ALA A 129 -13.03 15.91 3.62
C ALA A 129 -12.30 14.68 4.15
N VAL A 130 -12.00 14.63 5.46
CA VAL A 130 -11.49 13.44 6.15
C VAL A 130 -12.46 12.26 6.02
N LYS A 131 -13.75 12.46 6.30
CA LYS A 131 -14.78 11.42 6.13
C LYS A 131 -15.01 11.02 4.68
N ALA A 132 -14.79 11.93 3.73
CA ALA A 132 -14.96 11.69 2.31
C ALA A 132 -13.70 11.12 1.64
N ASP A 133 -12.67 10.76 2.42
CA ASP A 133 -11.48 10.07 1.91
C ASP A 133 -10.63 10.88 0.92
N ARG A 134 -10.74 12.22 0.94
CA ARG A 134 -10.08 13.15 0.00
C ARG A 134 -8.78 13.76 0.52
N VAL A 135 -8.16 13.11 1.50
CA VAL A 135 -7.03 13.67 2.24
C VAL A 135 -5.69 13.18 1.71
N VAL A 136 -5.57 11.87 1.45
CA VAL A 136 -4.34 11.27 0.93
C VAL A 136 -4.60 10.69 -0.45
N PHE A 137 -3.70 11.01 -1.36
CA PHE A 137 -3.69 10.60 -2.76
C PHE A 137 -2.49 9.69 -3.02
N VAL A 138 -2.59 8.87 -4.06
CA VAL A 138 -1.55 7.90 -4.42
C VAL A 138 -1.14 8.13 -5.87
N ALA A 139 0.16 8.23 -6.11
CA ALA A 139 0.74 8.08 -7.43
C ALA A 139 1.38 6.68 -7.54
N PRO A 140 0.69 5.69 -8.14
CA PRO A 140 1.20 4.34 -8.24
C PRO A 140 2.27 4.20 -9.32
N ARG A 141 3.25 3.32 -9.07
CA ARG A 141 4.18 2.78 -10.04
C ARG A 141 4.02 1.26 -10.06
N PHE A 142 3.55 0.75 -11.19
CA PHE A 142 3.45 -0.69 -11.45
C PHE A 142 4.58 -1.11 -12.38
N GLN A 143 5.26 -2.21 -12.05
CA GLN A 143 6.12 -2.89 -13.00
C GLN A 143 5.30 -3.89 -13.83
N VAL A 144 5.72 -4.10 -15.07
CA VAL A 144 5.24 -5.23 -15.87
C VAL A 144 5.96 -6.48 -15.38
N ALA A 145 5.25 -7.60 -15.27
CA ALA A 145 5.82 -8.86 -14.85
C ALA A 145 7.01 -9.27 -15.74
N GLY A 146 8.10 -9.72 -15.10
CA GLY A 146 9.35 -10.12 -15.73
C GLY A 146 10.41 -10.43 -14.66
N PRO A 147 11.55 -11.04 -15.03
CA PRO A 147 12.54 -11.53 -14.05
C PRO A 147 13.06 -10.45 -13.10
N GLU A 148 13.21 -9.21 -13.59
CA GLU A 148 13.64 -8.06 -12.79
C GLU A 148 12.58 -7.56 -11.81
N ALA A 149 11.32 -7.89 -12.05
CA ALA A 149 10.16 -7.44 -11.28
C ALA A 149 9.68 -8.47 -10.26
N ASP A 150 10.33 -9.64 -10.17
CA ASP A 150 10.02 -10.69 -9.20
C ASP A 150 10.73 -10.47 -7.85
N ASP A 151 11.83 -9.70 -7.83
CA ASP A 151 12.54 -9.35 -6.60
C ASP A 151 12.22 -7.93 -6.13
N LEU A 152 11.47 -7.81 -5.03
CA LEU A 152 11.13 -6.51 -4.44
C LEU A 152 12.36 -5.68 -4.07
N VAL A 153 13.43 -6.32 -3.59
CA VAL A 153 14.66 -5.61 -3.19
C VAL A 153 15.32 -5.01 -4.42
N GLY A 154 15.53 -5.79 -5.47
CA GLY A 154 16.03 -5.31 -6.77
C GLY A 154 15.15 -4.22 -7.39
N VAL A 155 13.82 -4.36 -7.30
CA VAL A 155 12.88 -3.33 -7.76
C VAL A 155 13.07 -2.01 -7.01
N LEU A 156 13.12 -2.05 -5.67
CA LEU A 156 13.31 -0.85 -4.85
C LEU A 156 14.67 -0.19 -5.10
N ASP A 157 15.72 -0.99 -5.22
CA ASP A 157 17.06 -0.49 -5.55
C ASP A 157 17.10 0.17 -6.94
N GLY A 158 16.54 -0.48 -7.96
CA GLY A 158 16.46 0.07 -9.31
C GLY A 158 15.67 1.38 -9.38
N VAL A 159 14.53 1.46 -8.70
CA VAL A 159 13.72 2.69 -8.62
C VAL A 159 14.46 3.78 -7.86
N THR A 160 15.15 3.44 -6.76
CA THR A 160 15.95 4.40 -5.98
C THR A 160 17.09 4.98 -6.81
N ARG A 161 17.86 4.13 -7.51
CA ARG A 161 18.93 4.58 -8.41
C ARG A 161 18.41 5.45 -9.55
N ASN A 162 17.27 5.10 -10.14
CA ASN A 162 16.64 5.93 -11.17
C ASN A 162 16.17 7.29 -10.60
N ALA A 163 15.55 7.30 -9.42
CA ALA A 163 15.12 8.52 -8.75
C ALA A 163 16.31 9.45 -8.44
N LEU A 164 17.41 8.89 -7.91
CA LEU A 164 18.65 9.64 -7.67
C LEU A 164 19.20 10.25 -8.96
N ARG A 165 19.28 9.45 -10.04
CA ARG A 165 19.75 9.94 -11.34
C ARG A 165 18.87 11.09 -11.85
N MET A 166 17.56 10.88 -11.91
CA MET A 166 16.60 11.88 -12.40
C MET A 166 16.64 13.15 -11.57
N ARG A 167 16.80 13.05 -10.25
CA ARG A 167 16.92 14.21 -9.37
C ARG A 167 18.14 15.09 -9.71
N VAL A 168 19.23 14.48 -10.15
CA VAL A 168 20.46 15.19 -10.53
C VAL A 168 20.38 15.74 -11.96
N THR A 169 19.74 15.00 -12.88
CA THR A 169 19.76 15.34 -14.31
C THR A 169 18.56 16.14 -14.79
N GLU A 170 17.40 15.98 -14.15
CA GLU A 170 16.14 16.60 -14.59
C GLU A 170 15.81 17.84 -13.76
N ARG A 171 15.65 18.97 -14.44
CA ARG A 171 15.17 20.20 -13.79
C ARG A 171 13.69 20.03 -13.43
N GLY A 172 13.34 20.28 -12.17
CA GLY A 172 11.96 20.17 -11.70
C GLY A 172 11.50 18.72 -11.54
N PHE A 173 12.39 17.84 -11.09
CA PHE A 173 12.07 16.45 -10.74
C PHE A 173 10.81 16.36 -9.88
N ASP A 174 9.76 15.76 -10.46
CA ASP A 174 8.51 15.42 -9.80
C ASP A 174 8.23 13.93 -9.97
N VAL A 175 8.09 13.23 -8.86
CA VAL A 175 7.79 11.79 -8.81
C VAL A 175 6.51 11.42 -9.55
N ARG A 176 5.51 12.29 -9.57
CA ARG A 176 4.25 12.07 -10.30
C ARG A 176 4.47 11.94 -11.80
N THR A 177 5.46 12.66 -12.33
CA THR A 177 5.76 12.70 -13.76
C THR A 177 6.89 11.73 -14.14
N HIS A 178 7.87 11.56 -13.26
CA HIS A 178 9.11 10.84 -13.59
C HIS A 178 9.12 9.38 -13.13
N LEU A 179 8.39 9.04 -12.07
CA LEU A 179 8.42 7.69 -11.47
C LEU A 179 7.07 6.98 -11.50
N ALA A 180 5.96 7.69 -11.31
CA ALA A 180 4.63 7.08 -11.33
C ALA A 180 4.23 6.62 -12.74
N THR A 181 3.52 5.49 -12.83
CA THR A 181 2.99 4.98 -14.10
C THR A 181 1.71 5.71 -14.50
N ASN A 182 0.85 5.99 -13.52
CA ASN A 182 -0.39 6.73 -13.71
C ASN A 182 -0.76 7.44 -12.40
N PRO A 183 -0.29 8.68 -12.17
CA PRO A 183 -0.48 9.37 -10.89
C PRO A 183 -1.94 9.70 -10.56
N GLY A 184 -2.89 9.52 -11.48
CA GLY A 184 -4.26 9.98 -11.32
C GLY A 184 -4.35 11.51 -11.22
N ARG A 185 -5.58 12.03 -11.08
CA ARG A 185 -5.81 13.46 -10.83
C ARG A 185 -5.65 13.75 -9.35
N MET A 186 -4.79 14.72 -9.01
CA MET A 186 -4.63 15.24 -7.65
C MET A 186 -5.00 16.72 -7.62
N PRO A 187 -5.51 17.26 -6.50
CA PRO A 187 -5.64 18.68 -6.29
C PRO A 187 -4.30 19.42 -6.37
N ASP A 188 -4.34 20.71 -6.71
CA ASP A 188 -3.16 21.56 -6.63
C ASP A 188 -2.75 21.79 -5.17
N GLY A 189 -1.45 21.80 -4.90
CA GLY A 189 -0.90 22.03 -3.56
C GLY A 189 -0.89 20.80 -2.65
N VAL A 190 -1.13 19.59 -3.17
CA VAL A 190 -0.81 18.37 -2.43
C VAL A 190 0.69 18.28 -2.18
N VAL A 191 1.07 17.82 -0.99
CA VAL A 191 2.46 17.68 -0.56
C VAL A 191 2.83 16.22 -0.43
N TYR A 192 4.08 15.86 -0.74
CA TYR A 192 4.56 14.49 -0.59
C TYR A 192 4.54 14.09 0.90
N ALA A 193 3.94 12.93 1.18
CA ALA A 193 3.72 12.43 2.54
C ALA A 193 4.47 11.13 2.83
N GLY A 194 4.90 10.39 1.83
CA GLY A 194 5.56 9.11 2.07
C GLY A 194 5.61 8.21 0.85
N VAL A 195 6.19 7.04 1.05
CA VAL A 195 6.27 5.99 0.05
C VAL A 195 5.83 4.68 0.67
N ALA A 196 5.19 3.85 -0.14
CA ALA A 196 4.81 2.52 0.23
C ALA A 196 5.13 1.53 -0.88
N ALA A 197 5.31 0.27 -0.48
CA ALA A 197 5.46 -0.86 -1.36
C ALA A 197 4.38 -1.90 -1.01
N SER A 198 3.80 -2.53 -2.04
CA SER A 198 2.96 -3.71 -1.90
C SER A 198 3.63 -4.88 -2.60
N THR A 199 3.63 -6.03 -1.96
CA THR A 199 4.10 -7.30 -2.50
C THR A 199 3.05 -8.36 -2.29
N LEU A 200 2.83 -9.17 -3.32
CA LEU A 200 2.02 -10.38 -3.26
C LEU A 200 2.82 -11.59 -2.78
N ASP A 201 4.14 -11.46 -2.72
CA ASP A 201 5.02 -12.43 -2.06
C ASP A 201 5.02 -12.14 -0.55
N THR A 202 4.75 -13.18 0.22
CA THR A 202 4.65 -13.11 1.69
C THR A 202 5.56 -14.16 2.32
N PRO A 203 5.77 -14.15 3.65
CA PRO A 203 6.53 -15.23 4.30
C PRO A 203 5.92 -16.62 4.10
N ALA A 204 4.63 -16.71 3.77
CA ALA A 204 3.99 -17.97 3.42
C ALA A 204 4.41 -18.51 2.03
N GLY A 205 5.10 -17.70 1.23
CA GLY A 205 5.63 -18.04 -0.08
C GLY A 205 5.24 -17.05 -1.18
N PRO A 206 5.63 -17.37 -2.43
CA PRO A 206 5.36 -16.52 -3.58
C PRO A 206 3.88 -16.51 -3.95
N PHE A 207 3.44 -15.45 -4.62
CA PHE A 207 2.03 -15.28 -5.02
C PHE A 207 1.49 -16.47 -5.83
N ALA A 208 2.30 -17.05 -6.71
CA ALA A 208 1.90 -18.21 -7.51
C ALA A 208 1.45 -19.40 -6.66
N ARG A 209 2.09 -19.62 -5.50
CA ARG A 209 1.68 -20.64 -4.53
C ARG A 209 0.44 -20.21 -3.77
N ALA A 210 0.40 -18.95 -3.33
CA ALA A 210 -0.72 -18.42 -2.59
C ALA A 210 -2.04 -18.43 -3.39
N ARG A 211 -1.95 -18.20 -4.70
CA ARG A 211 -3.06 -18.28 -5.65
C ARG A 211 -3.70 -19.68 -5.73
N GLN A 212 -2.92 -20.74 -5.51
CA GLN A 212 -3.44 -22.11 -5.58
C GLN A 212 -4.37 -22.45 -4.40
N VAL A 213 -4.27 -21.72 -3.29
CA VAL A 213 -4.99 -22.02 -2.05
C VAL A 213 -6.04 -20.97 -1.69
N ALA A 214 -5.97 -19.76 -2.25
CA ALA A 214 -6.96 -18.71 -2.06
C ALA A 214 -8.26 -19.01 -2.84
N ALA A 215 -9.44 -18.70 -2.28
CA ALA A 215 -10.70 -18.92 -3.00
C ALA A 215 -10.95 -17.84 -4.08
N ASN A 216 -10.41 -16.64 -3.90
CA ASN A 216 -10.51 -15.52 -4.82
C ASN A 216 -9.33 -14.54 -4.63
N ALA A 217 -9.24 -13.52 -5.49
CA ALA A 217 -8.14 -12.57 -5.46
C ALA A 217 -8.04 -11.73 -4.17
N TRP A 218 -9.18 -11.37 -3.57
CA TRP A 218 -9.22 -10.64 -2.29
C TRP A 218 -8.78 -11.51 -1.11
N GLU A 219 -8.88 -12.83 -1.30
CA GLU A 219 -8.34 -13.84 -0.40
C GLU A 219 -6.88 -14.21 -0.71
N ALA A 220 -6.22 -13.56 -1.65
CA ALA A 220 -4.79 -13.76 -1.80
C ALA A 220 -4.03 -12.95 -0.73
N PRO A 221 -3.02 -13.52 -0.07
CA PRO A 221 -2.21 -12.80 0.89
C PRO A 221 -1.40 -11.71 0.19
N SER A 222 -1.13 -10.64 0.93
CA SER A 222 -0.28 -9.54 0.47
C SER A 222 0.41 -8.90 1.66
N ARG A 223 1.59 -8.33 1.45
CA ARG A 223 2.30 -7.55 2.45
C ARG A 223 2.55 -6.14 1.94
N CYS A 224 2.29 -5.15 2.76
CA CYS A 224 2.53 -3.76 2.45
C CYS A 224 3.49 -3.13 3.46
N PHE A 225 4.43 -2.34 2.96
CA PHE A 225 5.38 -1.54 3.72
C PHE A 225 5.06 -0.08 3.49
N VAL A 226 4.97 0.72 4.54
CA VAL A 226 4.71 2.16 4.45
C VAL A 226 5.75 2.90 5.26
N GLU A 227 6.36 3.92 4.65
CA GLU A 227 7.24 4.88 5.32
C GLU A 227 6.74 6.30 5.06
N LEU A 228 6.42 7.01 6.14
CA LEU A 228 5.82 8.35 6.11
C LEU A 228 6.83 9.42 6.54
N PHE A 229 6.52 10.66 6.17
CA PHE A 229 7.32 11.86 6.41
C PHE A 229 7.69 12.10 7.89
N ASP A 230 6.89 11.60 8.82
CA ASP A 230 7.10 11.73 10.28
C ASP A 230 7.95 10.59 10.87
N GLY A 231 8.56 9.78 10.01
CA GLY A 231 9.34 8.59 10.37
C GLY A 231 8.46 7.40 10.80
N THR A 232 7.15 7.47 10.64
CA THR A 232 6.28 6.31 10.89
C THR A 232 6.54 5.22 9.88
N ARG A 233 6.74 4.00 10.39
CA ARG A 233 6.80 2.79 9.59
C ARG A 233 5.61 1.91 9.92
N ILE A 234 4.92 1.43 8.88
CA ILE A 234 3.75 0.56 9.02
C ILE A 234 3.94 -0.68 8.17
N LEU A 235 3.83 -1.85 8.79
CA LEU A 235 3.78 -3.14 8.13
C LEU A 235 2.34 -3.66 8.17
N ILE A 236 1.80 -4.02 7.02
CA ILE A 236 0.45 -4.56 6.89
C ILE A 236 0.57 -5.93 6.25
N ASP A 237 0.20 -6.96 7.00
CA ASP A 237 0.10 -8.33 6.49
C ASP A 237 -1.37 -8.66 6.26
N ARG A 238 -1.80 -8.77 5.00
CA ARG A 238 -3.09 -9.35 4.67
C ARG A 238 -2.92 -10.87 4.60
N ASN A 239 -3.55 -11.59 5.52
CA ASN A 239 -3.64 -13.04 5.45
C ASN A 239 -5.09 -13.49 5.71
N PRO A 240 -5.90 -13.63 4.65
CA PRO A 240 -7.32 -13.93 4.77
C PRO A 240 -7.60 -15.39 5.21
N ALA A 241 -6.57 -16.24 5.29
CA ALA A 241 -6.67 -17.55 5.94
C ALA A 241 -6.85 -17.43 7.47
N ASP A 242 -6.46 -16.31 8.06
CA ASP A 242 -6.80 -15.96 9.44
C ASP A 242 -8.24 -15.41 9.48
N ARG A 243 -9.18 -16.27 9.88
CA ARG A 243 -10.61 -15.93 9.95
C ARG A 243 -10.94 -14.78 10.92
N GLN A 244 -10.03 -14.44 11.83
CA GLN A 244 -10.27 -13.43 12.87
C GLN A 244 -9.74 -12.04 12.46
N SER A 245 -8.70 -11.95 11.63
CA SER A 245 -8.15 -10.68 11.19
C SER A 245 -7.99 -10.65 9.66
N ARG A 246 -8.73 -9.76 8.99
CA ARG A 246 -8.55 -9.55 7.54
C ARG A 246 -7.13 -9.04 7.22
N ALA A 247 -6.48 -8.37 8.17
CA ALA A 247 -5.08 -7.97 8.11
C ALA A 247 -4.49 -7.72 9.50
N VAL A 248 -3.18 -7.97 9.65
CA VAL A 248 -2.40 -7.62 10.83
C VAL A 248 -1.61 -6.34 10.54
N ILE A 249 -1.86 -5.29 11.32
CA ILE A 249 -1.22 -3.98 11.17
C ILE A 249 -0.22 -3.77 12.30
N ARG A 250 1.03 -3.45 11.99
CA ARG A 250 2.08 -3.11 12.95
C ARG A 250 2.62 -1.73 12.64
N SER A 251 2.71 -0.84 13.63
CA SER A 251 3.13 0.55 13.43
C SER A 251 4.13 0.99 14.50
N THR A 252 5.09 1.84 14.12
CA THR A 252 6.03 2.48 15.06
C THR A 252 5.46 3.69 15.78
N ARG A 253 4.35 4.23 15.30
CA ARG A 253 3.64 5.37 15.92
C ARG A 253 2.16 5.05 16.07
N THR A 254 1.50 5.81 16.95
CA THR A 254 0.07 5.62 17.21
C THR A 254 -0.78 5.81 15.95
N LEU A 255 -1.75 4.92 15.79
CA LEU A 255 -2.86 5.03 14.84
C LEU A 255 -4.16 5.46 15.53
N ASP A 256 -4.15 5.61 16.86
CA ASP A 256 -5.32 6.01 17.64
C ASP A 256 -5.52 7.52 17.61
N GLY A 257 -6.78 7.96 17.71
CA GLY A 257 -7.12 9.36 18.03
C GLY A 257 -7.53 10.26 16.85
N ALA A 258 -7.59 9.76 15.61
CA ALA A 258 -8.20 10.52 14.52
C ALA A 258 -9.74 10.33 14.52
N GLY A 259 -10.47 11.41 14.80
CA GLY A 259 -11.93 11.41 14.69
C GLY A 259 -12.37 11.09 13.25
N GLY A 260 -13.35 10.19 13.10
CA GLY A 260 -13.89 9.79 11.79
C GLY A 260 -13.36 8.47 11.23
N TYR A 261 -12.35 7.85 11.84
CA TYR A 261 -11.90 6.50 11.48
C TYR A 261 -12.53 5.43 12.37
N THR A 262 -12.88 4.29 11.79
CA THR A 262 -13.33 3.12 12.56
C THR A 262 -12.16 2.63 13.42
N SER A 263 -12.43 2.28 14.68
CA SER A 263 -11.42 1.63 15.52
C SER A 263 -10.92 0.37 14.80
N ARG A 264 -9.60 0.28 14.63
CA ARG A 264 -8.94 -0.85 13.98
C ARG A 264 -7.96 -1.47 14.95
N GLN A 265 -7.81 -2.79 14.87
CA GLN A 265 -6.78 -3.48 15.63
C GLN A 265 -5.42 -3.26 14.97
N TRP A 266 -4.44 -2.86 15.77
CA TRP A 266 -3.06 -2.68 15.35
C TRP A 266 -2.12 -2.98 16.52
N VAL A 267 -0.85 -3.25 16.21
CA VAL A 267 0.18 -3.56 17.21
C VAL A 267 1.26 -2.48 17.18
N SER A 268 1.50 -1.87 18.34
CA SER A 268 2.64 -0.97 18.53
C SER A 268 3.93 -1.77 18.59
N VAL A 269 4.92 -1.35 17.79
CA VAL A 269 6.21 -2.03 17.68
C VAL A 269 7.34 -1.01 17.57
N SER A 270 8.55 -1.37 18.00
CA SER A 270 9.72 -0.55 17.72
C SER A 270 10.14 -0.69 16.25
N ALA A 271 10.95 0.24 15.75
CA ALA A 271 11.53 0.11 14.40
C ALA A 271 12.32 -1.20 14.25
N ALA A 272 13.06 -1.61 15.28
CA ALA A 272 13.75 -2.91 15.30
C ALA A 272 12.78 -4.10 15.26
N GLY A 273 11.61 -3.97 15.91
CA GLY A 273 10.54 -4.97 15.88
C GLY A 273 9.88 -5.16 14.51
N LEU A 274 10.00 -4.19 13.60
CA LEU A 274 9.53 -4.31 12.20
C LEU A 274 10.54 -4.94 11.25
N VAL A 275 11.82 -4.96 11.62
CA VAL A 275 12.90 -5.37 10.72
C VAL A 275 12.95 -6.88 10.54
N GLY A 276 12.52 -7.66 11.54
CA GLY A 276 12.36 -9.11 11.45
C GLY A 276 13.51 -9.81 10.72
N GLU A 277 13.17 -10.54 9.65
CA GLU A 277 14.06 -11.29 8.77
C GLU A 277 14.98 -10.38 7.91
N PRO A 278 16.18 -10.85 7.48
CA PRO A 278 17.11 -10.04 6.69
C PRO A 278 16.54 -9.41 5.41
N GLN A 279 15.60 -10.09 4.74
CA GLN A 279 14.94 -9.55 3.55
C GLN A 279 14.05 -8.35 3.89
N THR A 280 13.31 -8.42 5.00
CA THR A 280 12.48 -7.32 5.49
C THR A 280 13.34 -6.11 5.88
N ARG A 281 14.53 -6.34 6.44
CA ARG A 281 15.52 -5.27 6.68
C ARG A 281 15.91 -4.52 5.42
N SER A 282 16.21 -5.26 4.35
CA SER A 282 16.66 -4.69 3.08
C SER A 282 15.55 -3.85 2.42
N VAL A 283 14.30 -4.34 2.49
CA VAL A 283 13.12 -3.59 2.04
C VAL A 283 12.99 -2.27 2.80
N TRP A 284 13.03 -2.28 4.14
CA TRP A 284 12.93 -1.05 4.93
C TRP A 284 14.07 -0.07 4.64
N TRP A 285 15.29 -0.57 4.47
CA TRP A 285 16.43 0.27 4.14
C TRP A 285 16.25 0.97 2.79
N LEU A 286 15.91 0.22 1.74
CA LEU A 286 15.72 0.79 0.41
C LEU A 286 14.49 1.68 0.32
N LEU A 287 13.41 1.34 1.03
CA LEU A 287 12.21 2.18 1.11
C LEU A 287 12.53 3.52 1.78
N HIS A 288 13.35 3.50 2.84
CA HIS A 288 13.84 4.71 3.50
C HIS A 288 14.72 5.56 2.58
N LEU A 289 15.67 4.94 1.87
CA LEU A 289 16.50 5.64 0.90
C LEU A 289 15.68 6.26 -0.24
N LEU A 290 14.69 5.53 -0.76
CA LEU A 290 13.76 6.04 -1.74
C LEU A 290 12.96 7.21 -1.18
N HIS A 291 12.45 7.09 0.05
CA HIS A 291 11.72 8.16 0.73
C HIS A 291 12.54 9.45 0.81
N LEU A 292 13.79 9.37 1.29
CA LEU A 292 14.71 10.50 1.37
C LEU A 292 15.04 11.08 0.00
N THR A 293 15.28 10.20 -0.98
CA THR A 293 15.58 10.58 -2.37
C THR A 293 14.43 11.34 -3.01
N VAL A 294 13.19 10.99 -2.68
CA VAL A 294 12.00 11.67 -3.20
C VAL A 294 11.74 12.97 -2.45
N ALA A 295 11.70 12.92 -1.12
CA ALA A 295 11.41 14.09 -0.28
C ALA A 295 12.40 15.24 -0.53
N GLY A 296 13.69 14.90 -0.65
CA GLY A 296 14.73 15.88 -0.91
C GLY A 296 15.05 16.82 0.24
N PRO A 297 16.08 17.67 0.06
CA PRO A 297 16.39 18.72 1.03
C PRO A 297 15.29 19.79 1.08
N GLU A 298 14.61 20.09 -0.02
CA GLU A 298 13.54 21.11 -0.06
C GLU A 298 12.26 20.65 0.62
N GLY A 299 11.90 19.36 0.54
CA GLY A 299 10.82 18.81 1.38
C GLY A 299 11.10 18.93 2.88
N LEU A 300 12.37 19.13 3.27
CA LEU A 300 12.82 19.35 4.64
C LEU A 300 13.14 20.84 4.95
N ALA A 301 13.15 21.72 3.95
CA ALA A 301 13.70 23.08 4.05
C ALA A 301 12.90 24.20 3.35
N ASP A 302 11.79 23.90 2.67
CA ASP A 302 10.87 24.92 2.13
C ASP A 302 10.02 25.54 3.27
N GLU A 303 10.72 26.28 4.13
CA GLU A 303 10.23 27.31 5.02
C GLU A 303 11.18 28.51 4.92
N ARG A 304 11.15 29.23 3.79
CA ARG A 304 11.58 30.63 3.73
C ARG A 304 10.51 31.49 3.08
#